data_AF-A0A1V4S6H9-F1
#
_entry.id   AF-A0A1V4S6H9-F1
#
_cell.length_a   1.000
_cell.length_b   1.000
_cell.length_c   1.000
_cell.angle_alpha   90.00
_cell.angle_beta   90.00
_cell.angle_gamma   90.00
#
_symmetry.space_group_name_H-M   'P 1'
#
loop_
_entity.id
_entity.type
_entity.pdbx_description
1 polymer ?
#
loop_
_entity_poly.entity_id
_entity_poly.type
_entity_poly.pdbx_seq_one_letter_code
_entity_poly.pdbx_strand_id
1 'polypeptide(L)'
;YLAGFLALKKERLEKAASYLATAAGKHNRLGRYFSRYGISAVMSLPVTDEVSAHVGPDLRGVLLGMVEVYQRQKRWQDAITCLERLQRLEPDDVVVKLSRAELLLDAHPDDKNVFRKVVRLVEGIENETPIHAALMLYRAKALRRLGLATASRNTLTAALRRKKGRSDDLLRALRYERALAYEDSGQKSRARAEFEKLYAEAPDFEDVAERLGL
;
A
#
# COMPACT_ATOMS: atom_id res chain seq x y z
N TYR A 1 -6.81 14.19 -16.72
CA TYR A 1 -6.08 14.21 -15.45
C TYR A 1 -6.98 14.71 -14.31
N LEU A 2 -7.13 16.02 -14.07
CA LEU A 2 -7.87 16.54 -12.91
C LEU A 2 -9.30 15.99 -12.78
N ALA A 3 -10.07 15.98 -13.87
CA ALA A 3 -11.44 15.44 -13.86
C ALA A 3 -11.49 13.98 -13.37
N GLY A 4 -10.49 13.17 -13.72
CA GLY A 4 -10.39 11.77 -13.28
C GLY A 4 -10.14 11.66 -11.78
N PHE A 5 -9.16 12.40 -11.25
CA PHE A 5 -8.86 12.40 -9.82
C PHE A 5 -9.97 13.03 -8.97
N LEU A 6 -10.63 14.08 -9.46
CA LEU A 6 -11.80 14.67 -8.78
C LEU A 6 -13.00 13.71 -8.77
N ALA A 7 -13.21 12.95 -9.86
CA ALA A 7 -14.24 11.93 -9.90
C ALA A 7 -13.93 10.77 -8.94
N LEU A 8 -12.65 10.34 -8.88
CA LEU A 8 -12.18 9.32 -7.94
C LEU A 8 -12.41 9.75 -6.48
N LYS A 9 -12.03 10.98 -6.12
CA LYS A 9 -12.28 11.53 -4.76
C LYS A 9 -13.76 11.62 -4.40
N LYS A 10 -14.65 11.72 -5.39
CA LYS A 10 -16.11 11.73 -5.21
C LYS A 10 -16.74 10.33 -5.36
N GLU A 11 -15.91 9.29 -5.40
CA GLU A 11 -16.32 7.89 -5.56
C GLU A 11 -17.15 7.61 -6.83
N ARG A 12 -17.02 8.47 -7.85
CA ARG A 12 -17.67 8.29 -9.15
C ARG A 12 -16.80 7.40 -10.04
N LEU A 13 -16.65 6.13 -9.66
CA LEU A 13 -15.65 5.21 -10.21
C LEU A 13 -15.72 5.07 -11.74
N GLU A 14 -16.90 4.92 -12.32
CA GLU A 14 -17.06 4.81 -13.78
C GLU A 14 -16.59 6.07 -14.53
N LYS A 15 -16.93 7.25 -14.01
CA LYS A 15 -16.49 8.53 -14.59
C LYS A 15 -14.98 8.69 -14.42
N ALA A 16 -14.45 8.30 -13.25
CA ALA A 16 -13.02 8.34 -12.99
C ALA A 16 -12.25 7.46 -13.98
N ALA A 17 -12.69 6.21 -14.18
CA ALA A 17 -12.10 5.28 -15.15
C ALA A 17 -12.10 5.87 -16.57
N SER A 18 -13.24 6.39 -17.02
CA SER A 18 -13.37 6.99 -18.36
C SER A 18 -12.43 8.21 -18.55
N TYR A 19 -12.39 9.12 -17.58
CA TYR A 19 -11.54 10.31 -17.65
C TYR A 19 -10.05 9.98 -17.55
N LEU A 20 -9.66 9.01 -16.73
CA LEU A 20 -8.27 8.58 -16.59
C LEU A 20 -7.82 7.77 -17.82
N ALA A 21 -8.66 6.89 -18.37
CA ALA A 21 -8.36 6.19 -19.63
C ALA A 21 -8.15 7.17 -20.79
N THR A 22 -9.00 8.19 -20.90
CA THR A 22 -8.82 9.28 -21.89
C THR A 22 -7.50 10.03 -21.66
N ALA A 23 -7.14 10.28 -20.40
CA ALA A 23 -5.88 10.93 -20.05
C ALA A 23 -4.67 10.06 -20.43
N ALA A 24 -4.74 8.75 -20.16
CA ALA A 24 -3.71 7.79 -20.53
C ALA A 24 -3.53 7.68 -22.06
N GLY A 25 -4.63 7.72 -22.83
CA GLY A 25 -4.57 7.72 -24.29
C GLY A 25 -3.94 8.99 -24.88
N LYS A 26 -3.99 10.11 -24.16
CA LYS A 26 -3.39 11.40 -24.54
C LYS A 26 -2.16 11.74 -23.69
N HIS A 27 -1.40 10.72 -23.29
CA HIS A 27 -0.33 10.87 -22.31
C HIS A 27 0.76 11.88 -22.72
N ASN A 28 1.04 12.01 -24.01
CA ASN A 28 1.98 12.99 -24.59
C ASN A 28 1.58 14.46 -24.36
N ARG A 29 0.34 14.73 -23.96
CA ARG A 29 -0.17 16.09 -23.67
C ARG A 29 -0.39 16.33 -22.18
N LEU A 30 -0.14 15.35 -21.32
CA LEU A 30 -0.27 15.51 -19.88
C LEU A 30 0.76 16.54 -19.37
N GLY A 31 0.38 17.30 -18.35
CA GLY A 31 1.24 18.34 -17.78
C GLY A 31 1.38 19.62 -18.62
N ARG A 32 1.20 19.58 -19.96
CA ARG A 32 1.53 20.70 -20.87
C ARG A 32 0.96 22.05 -20.45
N TYR A 33 -0.34 22.12 -20.13
CA TYR A 33 -0.96 23.38 -19.71
C TYR A 33 -0.54 23.78 -18.29
N PHE A 34 -0.36 22.82 -17.37
CA PHE A 34 0.14 23.10 -16.03
C PHE A 34 1.52 23.75 -16.10
N SER A 35 2.44 23.15 -16.84
CA SER A 35 3.78 23.70 -17.06
C SER A 35 3.76 25.07 -17.74
N ARG A 36 2.91 25.26 -18.76
CA ARG A 36 2.78 26.55 -19.46
C ARG A 36 2.40 27.70 -18.52
N TYR A 37 1.59 27.43 -17.52
CA TYR A 37 1.12 28.43 -16.56
C TYR A 37 1.88 28.40 -15.22
N GLY A 38 2.97 27.63 -15.11
CA GLY A 38 3.75 27.52 -13.87
C GLY A 38 3.01 26.85 -12.71
N ILE A 39 1.97 26.06 -13.00
CA ILE A 39 1.15 25.39 -11.99
C ILE A 39 1.73 23.99 -11.73
N SER A 40 2.01 23.67 -10.47
CA SER A 40 2.34 22.29 -10.05
C SER A 40 1.07 21.57 -9.59
N ALA A 41 0.57 20.64 -10.42
CA ALA A 41 -0.66 19.91 -10.14
C ALA A 41 -0.39 18.53 -9.53
N VAL A 42 -0.08 18.51 -8.23
CA VAL A 42 0.17 17.27 -7.48
C VAL A 42 -1.09 16.82 -6.76
N MET A 43 -1.50 15.57 -6.97
CA MET A 43 -2.61 14.94 -6.24
C MET A 43 -2.04 13.99 -5.19
N SER A 44 -2.64 13.97 -4.00
CA SER A 44 -2.43 12.90 -3.03
C SER A 44 -3.38 11.75 -3.34
N LEU A 45 -2.83 10.57 -3.59
CA LEU A 45 -3.53 9.33 -3.88
C LEU A 45 -3.26 8.34 -2.73
N PRO A 46 -4.28 7.85 -1.99
CA PRO A 46 -4.08 6.73 -1.09
C PRO A 46 -3.66 5.53 -1.93
N VAL A 47 -2.46 5.00 -1.69
CA VAL A 47 -1.95 3.82 -2.40
C VAL A 47 -2.19 2.56 -1.58
N THR A 48 -2.17 2.71 -0.26
CA THR A 48 -2.66 1.74 0.71
C THR A 48 -3.41 2.49 1.80
N ASP A 49 -4.08 1.77 2.71
CA ASP A 49 -4.74 2.39 3.87
C ASP A 49 -3.75 3.20 4.74
N GLU A 50 -2.48 2.79 4.79
CA GLU A 50 -1.49 3.41 5.66
C GLU A 50 -0.70 4.56 5.01
N VAL A 51 -0.62 4.62 3.67
CA VAL A 51 0.27 5.55 2.96
C VAL A 51 -0.37 6.12 1.69
N SER A 52 -0.23 7.44 1.52
CA SER A 52 -0.53 8.13 0.26
C SER A 52 0.72 8.44 -0.56
N ALA A 53 0.61 8.33 -1.88
CA ALA A 53 1.62 8.79 -2.82
C ALA A 53 1.19 10.10 -3.49
N HIS A 54 2.19 10.93 -3.78
CA HIS A 54 1.99 12.14 -4.57
C HIS A 54 2.13 11.78 -6.06
N VAL A 55 1.10 12.10 -6.84
CA VAL A 55 1.05 11.83 -8.28
C VAL A 55 0.92 13.13 -9.06
N GLY A 56 1.68 13.24 -10.14
CA GLY A 56 1.67 14.37 -11.05
C GLY A 56 0.82 14.13 -12.29
N PRO A 57 0.65 15.16 -13.14
CA PRO A 57 -0.05 15.05 -14.41
C PRO A 57 0.86 14.40 -15.45
N ASP A 58 1.21 13.14 -15.24
CA ASP A 58 2.03 12.31 -16.12
C ASP A 58 1.38 10.92 -16.28
N LEU A 59 1.98 10.07 -17.13
CA LEU A 59 1.44 8.74 -17.39
C LEU A 59 1.49 7.87 -16.12
N ARG A 60 2.56 7.97 -15.33
CA ARG A 60 2.75 7.24 -14.08
C ARG A 60 1.60 7.51 -13.10
N GLY A 61 1.34 8.78 -12.83
CA GLY A 61 0.27 9.23 -11.95
C GLY A 61 -1.10 8.81 -12.44
N VAL A 62 -1.37 8.96 -13.75
CA VAL A 62 -2.64 8.49 -14.33
C VAL A 62 -2.83 6.99 -14.16
N LEU A 63 -1.80 6.18 -14.43
CA LEU A 63 -1.88 4.72 -14.28
C LEU A 63 -2.06 4.30 -12.81
N LEU A 64 -1.37 4.93 -11.86
CA LEU A 64 -1.60 4.69 -10.43
C LEU A 64 -3.04 5.05 -10.03
N GLY A 65 -3.58 6.16 -10.53
CA GLY A 65 -4.98 6.51 -10.32
C GLY A 65 -5.96 5.49 -10.93
N MET A 66 -5.61 4.88 -12.08
CA MET A 66 -6.43 3.82 -12.68
C MET A 66 -6.39 2.53 -11.87
N VAL A 67 -5.23 2.17 -11.30
CA VAL A 67 -5.11 1.04 -10.38
C VAL A 67 -6.10 1.20 -9.22
N GLU A 68 -6.08 2.36 -8.56
CA GLU A 68 -6.99 2.65 -7.44
C GLU A 68 -8.47 2.56 -7.83
N VAL A 69 -8.85 3.12 -8.98
CA VAL A 69 -10.23 3.00 -9.50
C VAL A 69 -10.62 1.54 -9.70
N TYR A 70 -9.75 0.74 -10.33
CA TYR A 70 -10.03 -0.66 -10.63
C TYR A 70 -10.06 -1.53 -9.38
N GLN A 71 -9.22 -1.26 -8.38
CA GLN A 71 -9.29 -1.93 -7.07
C GLN A 71 -10.65 -1.70 -6.41
N ARG A 72 -11.14 -0.45 -6.35
CA ARG A 72 -12.46 -0.13 -5.79
C ARG A 72 -13.62 -0.76 -6.57
N GLN A 73 -13.44 -0.96 -7.88
CA GLN A 73 -14.39 -1.69 -8.72
C GLN A 73 -14.25 -3.22 -8.62
N LYS A 74 -13.31 -3.75 -7.82
CA LYS A 74 -12.94 -5.18 -7.75
C LYS A 74 -12.51 -5.78 -9.09
N ARG A 75 -12.02 -4.93 -10.01
CA ARG A 75 -11.50 -5.30 -11.34
C ARG A 75 -10.01 -5.60 -11.26
N TRP A 76 -9.68 -6.67 -10.55
CA TRP A 76 -8.31 -7.04 -10.20
C TRP A 76 -7.38 -7.19 -11.42
N GLN A 77 -7.86 -7.81 -12.50
CA GLN A 77 -7.05 -8.05 -13.70
C GLN A 77 -6.66 -6.75 -14.43
N ASP A 78 -7.58 -5.77 -14.46
CA ASP A 78 -7.32 -4.47 -15.07
C ASP A 78 -6.32 -3.66 -14.24
N ALA A 79 -6.41 -3.74 -12.90
CA ALA A 79 -5.43 -3.16 -11.99
C ALA A 79 -4.03 -3.78 -12.19
N ILE A 80 -3.96 -5.11 -12.28
CA ILE A 80 -2.70 -5.84 -12.55
C ILE A 80 -2.09 -5.39 -13.88
N THR A 81 -2.89 -5.26 -14.93
CA THR A 81 -2.41 -4.83 -16.25
C THR A 81 -1.84 -3.41 -16.21
N CYS A 82 -2.44 -2.51 -15.43
CA CYS A 82 -1.90 -1.17 -15.21
C CYS A 82 -0.56 -1.20 -14.47
N LEU A 83 -0.43 -2.04 -13.44
CA LEU A 83 0.83 -2.20 -12.70
C LEU A 83 1.93 -2.87 -13.54
N GLU A 84 1.61 -3.85 -14.39
CA GLU A 84 2.58 -4.44 -15.32
C GLU A 84 3.08 -3.43 -16.35
N ARG A 85 2.23 -2.50 -16.77
CA ARG A 85 2.65 -1.38 -17.61
C ARG A 85 3.54 -0.42 -16.84
N LEU A 86 3.17 -0.05 -15.61
CA LEU A 86 3.98 0.82 -14.74
C LEU A 86 5.35 0.22 -14.45
N GLN A 87 5.42 -1.06 -14.11
CA GLN A 87 6.68 -1.77 -13.83
C GLN A 87 7.64 -1.76 -15.04
N ARG A 88 7.12 -1.79 -16.27
CA ARG A 88 7.94 -1.68 -17.49
C ARG A 88 8.46 -0.26 -17.73
N LEU A 89 7.70 0.75 -17.31
CA LEU A 89 8.08 2.16 -17.47
C LEU A 89 9.07 2.58 -16.39
N GLU A 90 8.84 2.16 -15.15
CA GLU A 90 9.61 2.56 -13.97
C GLU A 90 9.85 1.33 -13.06
N PRO A 91 10.84 0.47 -13.36
CA PRO A 91 11.05 -0.78 -12.63
C PRO A 91 11.39 -0.61 -11.15
N ASP A 92 12.03 0.50 -10.82
CA ASP A 92 12.52 0.79 -9.47
C ASP A 92 11.57 1.65 -8.63
N ASP A 93 10.40 2.00 -9.17
CA ASP A 93 9.42 2.81 -8.46
C ASP A 93 8.83 2.06 -7.26
N VAL A 94 9.17 2.53 -6.07
CA VAL A 94 8.75 1.97 -4.79
C VAL A 94 7.25 2.10 -4.54
N VAL A 95 6.58 3.10 -5.13
CA VAL A 95 5.12 3.24 -5.05
C VAL A 95 4.44 2.15 -5.88
N VAL A 96 4.97 1.85 -7.06
CA VAL A 96 4.46 0.77 -7.93
C VAL A 96 4.69 -0.60 -7.25
N LYS A 97 5.87 -0.81 -6.65
CA LYS A 97 6.14 -2.01 -5.85
C LYS A 97 5.14 -2.15 -4.70
N LEU A 98 4.82 -1.06 -3.99
CA LEU A 98 3.89 -1.07 -2.86
C LEU A 98 2.48 -1.42 -3.32
N SER A 99 1.95 -0.69 -4.30
CA SER A 99 0.62 -0.91 -4.87
C SER A 99 0.46 -2.34 -5.41
N ARG A 100 1.52 -2.90 -6.00
CA ARG A 100 1.53 -4.29 -6.46
C ARG A 100 1.56 -5.30 -5.31
N ALA A 101 2.34 -5.05 -4.26
CA ALA A 101 2.41 -5.94 -3.10
C ALA A 101 1.06 -6.07 -2.41
N GLU A 102 0.39 -4.93 -2.18
CA GLU A 102 -0.97 -4.89 -1.64
C GLU A 102 -1.97 -5.62 -2.53
N LEU A 103 -2.09 -5.19 -3.80
CA LEU A 103 -3.06 -5.78 -4.73
C LEU A 103 -2.95 -7.31 -4.81
N LEU A 104 -1.72 -7.82 -4.81
CA LEU A 104 -1.47 -9.25 -4.85
C LEU A 104 -1.96 -9.96 -3.58
N LEU A 105 -1.75 -9.38 -2.39
CA LEU A 105 -2.24 -9.98 -1.15
C LEU A 105 -3.77 -9.93 -1.02
N ASP A 106 -4.40 -8.90 -1.58
CA ASP A 106 -5.86 -8.73 -1.51
C ASP A 106 -6.60 -9.57 -2.55
N ALA A 107 -6.08 -9.63 -3.78
CA ALA A 107 -6.68 -10.44 -4.85
C ALA A 107 -6.51 -11.95 -4.62
N HIS A 108 -5.46 -12.36 -3.89
CA HIS A 108 -5.12 -13.76 -3.66
C HIS A 108 -4.74 -14.03 -2.19
N PRO A 109 -5.72 -13.95 -1.26
CA PRO A 109 -5.45 -13.92 0.17
C PRO A 109 -4.86 -15.21 0.74
N ASP A 110 -4.96 -16.33 0.04
CA ASP A 110 -4.50 -17.67 0.47
C ASP A 110 -3.45 -18.31 -0.46
N ASP A 111 -3.00 -17.62 -1.50
CA ASP A 111 -2.03 -18.19 -2.46
C ASP A 111 -0.58 -18.03 -1.97
N LYS A 112 0.01 -19.13 -1.48
CA LYS A 112 1.41 -19.19 -1.04
C LYS A 112 2.41 -18.79 -2.13
N ASN A 113 2.11 -19.03 -3.41
CA ASN A 113 2.98 -18.59 -4.51
C ASN A 113 2.96 -17.07 -4.65
N VAL A 114 1.81 -16.44 -4.41
CA VAL A 114 1.70 -14.98 -4.38
C VAL A 114 2.49 -14.40 -3.21
N PHE A 115 2.42 -14.99 -2.02
CA PHE A 115 3.23 -14.52 -0.88
C PHE A 115 4.73 -14.60 -1.19
N ARG A 116 5.20 -15.69 -1.81
CA ARG A 116 6.61 -15.80 -2.24
C ARG A 116 6.99 -14.73 -3.25
N LYS A 117 6.09 -14.38 -4.18
CA LYS A 117 6.29 -13.28 -5.14
C LYS A 117 6.40 -11.94 -4.41
N VAL A 118 5.52 -11.65 -3.46
CA VAL A 118 5.56 -10.41 -2.65
C VAL A 118 6.86 -10.33 -1.85
N VAL A 119 7.31 -11.42 -1.23
CA VAL A 119 8.58 -11.43 -0.48
C VAL A 119 9.78 -11.09 -1.37
N ARG A 120 9.82 -11.61 -2.60
CA ARG A 120 10.87 -11.30 -3.59
C ARG A 120 10.77 -9.87 -4.11
N LEU A 121 9.55 -9.37 -4.34
CA LEU A 121 9.30 -8.01 -4.82
C LEU A 121 9.88 -6.94 -3.88
N VAL A 122 9.88 -7.24 -2.58
CA VAL A 122 10.34 -6.34 -1.50
C VAL A 122 11.70 -6.76 -0.93
N GLU A 123 12.48 -7.53 -1.68
CA GLU A 123 13.83 -7.89 -1.30
C GLU A 123 14.77 -6.66 -1.33
N GLY A 124 15.70 -6.58 -0.39
CA GLY A 124 16.66 -5.46 -0.28
C GLY A 124 16.09 -4.11 0.15
N ILE A 125 14.78 -3.97 0.40
CA ILE A 125 14.18 -2.71 0.85
C ILE A 125 14.50 -2.44 2.32
N GLU A 126 15.05 -1.25 2.60
CA GLU A 126 15.35 -0.74 3.93
C GLU A 126 14.40 0.39 4.36
N ASN A 127 14.30 0.63 5.67
CA ASN A 127 13.35 1.56 6.27
C ASN A 127 13.76 3.05 6.13
N GLU A 128 13.79 3.57 4.90
CA GLU A 128 14.20 4.96 4.65
C GLU A 128 12.99 5.91 4.64
N THR A 129 11.95 5.58 3.88
CA THR A 129 10.74 6.40 3.66
C THR A 129 9.48 5.72 4.23
N PRO A 130 8.36 6.45 4.39
CA PRO A 130 7.08 5.83 4.78
C PRO A 130 6.63 4.73 3.82
N ILE A 131 6.85 4.91 2.51
CA ILE A 131 6.56 3.91 1.48
C ILE A 131 7.42 2.65 1.69
N HIS A 132 8.71 2.80 2.03
CA HIS A 132 9.54 1.65 2.35
C HIS A 132 9.07 0.90 3.61
N ALA A 133 8.63 1.62 4.64
CA ALA A 133 8.06 1.00 5.84
C ALA A 133 6.75 0.25 5.53
N ALA A 134 5.88 0.80 4.68
CA ALA A 134 4.69 0.10 4.20
C ALA A 134 5.05 -1.14 3.36
N LEU A 135 6.02 -1.05 2.45
CA LEU A 135 6.53 -2.22 1.72
C LEU A 135 6.98 -3.32 2.68
N MET A 136 7.72 -2.97 3.74
CA MET A 136 8.13 -3.92 4.77
C MET A 136 6.94 -4.52 5.53
N LEU A 137 5.85 -3.77 5.77
CA LEU A 137 4.59 -4.29 6.32
C LEU A 137 4.01 -5.38 5.42
N TYR A 138 3.86 -5.13 4.12
CA TYR A 138 3.32 -6.13 3.17
C TYR A 138 4.24 -7.34 3.02
N ARG A 139 5.57 -7.15 3.05
CA ARG A 139 6.53 -8.26 3.10
C ARG A 139 6.34 -9.11 4.36
N ALA A 140 6.12 -8.49 5.51
CA ALA A 140 5.92 -9.18 6.77
C ALA A 140 4.57 -9.93 6.82
N LYS A 141 3.49 -9.33 6.32
CA LYS A 141 2.19 -9.98 6.10
C LYS A 141 2.37 -11.27 5.27
N ALA A 142 3.08 -11.17 4.14
CA ALA A 142 3.37 -12.32 3.28
C ALA A 142 4.22 -13.40 3.98
N LEU A 143 5.27 -13.01 4.71
CA LEU A 143 6.10 -13.94 5.48
C LEU A 143 5.29 -14.67 6.57
N ARG A 144 4.42 -13.96 7.27
CA ARG A 144 3.56 -14.54 8.32
C ARG A 144 2.60 -15.57 7.73
N ARG A 145 1.92 -15.23 6.62
CA ARG A 145 1.03 -16.17 5.90
C ARG A 145 1.75 -17.38 5.31
N LEU A 146 3.07 -17.31 5.11
CA LEU A 146 3.92 -18.46 4.75
C LEU A 146 4.31 -19.34 5.96
N GLY A 147 3.90 -18.99 7.18
CA GLY A 147 4.30 -19.65 8.42
C GLY A 147 5.67 -19.23 8.94
N LEU A 148 6.27 -18.18 8.36
CA LEU A 148 7.60 -17.68 8.72
C LEU A 148 7.51 -16.55 9.75
N ALA A 149 6.84 -16.82 10.87
CA ALA A 149 6.51 -15.82 11.91
C ALA A 149 7.75 -15.09 12.45
N THR A 150 8.87 -15.80 12.67
CA THR A 150 10.13 -15.19 13.12
C THR A 150 10.69 -14.19 12.11
N ALA A 151 10.64 -14.53 10.81
CA ALA A 151 11.11 -13.64 9.75
C ALA A 151 10.21 -12.40 9.63
N SER A 152 8.88 -12.60 9.68
CA SER A 152 7.90 -11.51 9.71
C SER A 152 8.17 -10.54 10.87
N ARG A 153 8.31 -11.05 12.10
CA ARG A 153 8.64 -10.26 13.29
C ARG A 153 9.94 -9.47 13.12
N ASN A 154 10.98 -10.10 12.55
CA ASN A 154 12.26 -9.42 12.34
C ASN A 154 12.13 -8.26 11.34
N THR A 155 11.40 -8.46 10.23
CA THR A 155 11.09 -7.41 9.26
C THR A 155 10.33 -6.25 9.92
N LEU A 156 9.29 -6.54 10.70
CA LEU A 156 8.48 -5.52 11.38
C LEU A 156 9.29 -4.77 12.44
N THR A 157 10.17 -5.46 13.15
CA THR A 157 11.08 -4.84 14.12
C THR A 157 12.01 -3.85 13.44
N ALA A 158 12.55 -4.18 12.25
CA ALA A 158 13.35 -3.25 11.46
C ALA A 158 12.52 -2.06 10.92
N ALA A 159 11.28 -2.31 10.47
CA ALA A 159 10.35 -1.27 10.01
C ALA A 159 9.94 -0.30 11.14
N LEU A 160 9.92 -0.76 12.40
CA LEU A 160 9.58 0.07 13.56
C LEU A 160 10.78 0.83 14.17
N ARG A 161 12.01 0.63 13.68
CA ARG A 161 13.20 1.36 14.16
C ARG A 161 13.13 2.86 13.88
N ARG A 162 12.48 3.26 12.78
CA ARG A 162 12.33 4.66 12.37
C ARG A 162 10.86 5.06 12.38
N LYS A 163 10.49 5.93 13.33
CA LYS A 163 9.11 6.45 13.47
C LYS A 163 8.90 7.82 12.81
N LYS A 164 9.97 8.61 12.65
CA LYS A 164 9.88 9.98 12.10
C LYS A 164 9.26 9.97 10.70
N GLY A 165 8.18 10.73 10.55
CA GLY A 165 7.45 10.91 9.29
C GLY A 165 6.55 9.76 8.87
N ARG A 166 6.31 8.76 9.74
CA ARG A 166 5.33 7.70 9.49
C ARG A 166 3.98 8.16 10.07
N SER A 167 2.89 7.86 9.38
CA SER A 167 1.53 8.06 9.89
C SER A 167 1.30 7.17 11.10
N ASP A 168 0.39 7.60 11.99
CA ASP A 168 -0.02 6.77 13.13
C ASP A 168 -0.64 5.46 12.64
N ASP A 169 -1.40 5.49 11.54
CA ASP A 169 -2.01 4.30 10.94
C ASP A 169 -0.96 3.29 10.48
N LEU A 170 0.13 3.75 9.84
CA LEU A 170 1.24 2.87 9.46
C LEU A 170 1.93 2.28 10.69
N LEU A 171 2.14 3.07 11.74
CA LEU A 171 2.78 2.60 12.97
C LEU A 171 1.89 1.58 13.71
N ARG A 172 0.58 1.79 13.73
CA ARG A 172 -0.41 0.87 14.30
C ARG A 172 -0.44 -0.43 13.50
N ALA A 173 -0.55 -0.37 12.18
CA ALA A 173 -0.53 -1.55 11.30
C ALA A 173 0.75 -2.38 11.46
N LEU A 174 1.92 -1.74 11.55
CA LEU A 174 3.20 -2.40 11.81
C LEU A 174 3.24 -3.10 13.19
N ARG A 175 2.69 -2.47 14.23
CA ARG A 175 2.62 -3.07 15.57
C ARG A 175 1.64 -4.24 15.61
N TYR A 176 0.49 -4.07 14.98
CA TYR A 176 -0.57 -5.06 14.93
C TYR A 176 -0.08 -6.32 14.23
N GLU A 177 0.49 -6.18 13.03
CA GLU A 177 1.08 -7.32 12.31
C GLU A 177 2.20 -7.99 13.12
N ARG A 178 2.94 -7.23 13.94
CA ARG A 178 4.00 -7.77 14.80
C ARG A 178 3.43 -8.54 15.99
N ALA A 179 2.32 -8.08 16.55
CA ALA A 179 1.58 -8.78 17.58
C ALA A 179 1.07 -10.13 17.06
N LEU A 180 0.50 -10.15 15.84
CA LEU A 180 0.11 -11.39 15.15
C LEU A 180 1.32 -12.33 14.94
N ALA A 181 2.47 -11.80 14.50
CA ALA A 181 3.68 -12.61 14.36
C ALA A 181 4.19 -13.19 15.70
N TYR A 182 4.02 -12.48 16.82
CA TYR A 182 4.32 -13.02 18.15
C TYR A 182 3.33 -14.13 18.54
N GLU A 183 2.05 -13.95 18.26
CA GLU A 183 1.01 -14.95 18.51
C GLU A 183 1.27 -16.24 17.74
N ASP A 184 1.52 -16.14 16.42
CA ASP A 184 1.82 -17.28 15.53
C ASP A 184 3.09 -18.05 15.94
N SER A 185 4.02 -17.38 16.64
CA SER A 185 5.23 -18.01 17.18
C SER A 185 5.10 -18.47 18.64
N GLY A 186 3.89 -18.43 19.21
CA GLY A 186 3.61 -18.88 20.58
C GLY A 186 4.05 -17.91 21.70
N GLN A 187 4.55 -16.72 21.35
CA GLN A 187 5.05 -15.72 22.30
C GLN A 187 3.91 -14.86 22.87
N LYS A 188 2.93 -15.51 23.52
CA LYS A 188 1.66 -14.89 23.98
C LYS A 188 1.84 -13.63 24.83
N SER A 189 2.79 -13.63 25.76
CA SER A 189 3.06 -12.45 26.61
C SER A 189 3.51 -11.23 25.79
N ARG A 190 4.34 -11.44 24.76
CA ARG A 190 4.79 -10.34 23.88
C ARG A 190 3.69 -9.87 22.94
N ALA A 191 2.88 -10.79 22.41
CA ALA A 191 1.70 -10.44 21.61
C ALA A 191 0.74 -9.57 22.42
N ARG A 192 0.38 -10.01 23.63
CA ARG A 192 -0.51 -9.26 24.53
C ARG A 192 0.04 -7.86 24.84
N ALA A 193 1.32 -7.73 25.14
CA ALA A 193 1.94 -6.43 25.42
C ALA A 193 1.93 -5.47 24.22
N GLU A 194 1.91 -5.97 22.98
CA GLU A 194 1.72 -5.13 21.79
C GLU A 194 0.24 -4.76 21.60
N PHE A 195 -0.69 -5.70 21.80
CA PHE A 195 -2.13 -5.44 21.73
C PHE A 195 -2.59 -4.43 22.80
N GLU A 196 -2.12 -4.54 24.05
CA GLU A 196 -2.45 -3.57 25.11
C GLU A 196 -2.00 -2.15 24.77
N LYS A 197 -0.82 -1.99 24.15
CA LYS A 197 -0.34 -0.69 23.67
C LYS A 197 -1.20 -0.15 22.55
N LEU A 198 -1.58 -1.00 21.60
CA LEU A 198 -2.48 -0.61 20.51
C LEU A 198 -3.85 -0.18 21.05
N TYR A 199 -4.42 -0.96 21.96
CA TYR A 199 -5.72 -0.65 22.57
C TYR A 199 -5.71 0.68 23.32
N ALA A 200 -4.63 0.96 24.07
CA ALA A 200 -4.49 2.23 24.77
C ALA A 200 -4.43 3.45 23.82
N GLU A 201 -3.92 3.27 22.59
CA GLU A 201 -3.81 4.33 21.58
C GLU A 201 -5.04 4.41 20.65
N ALA A 202 -5.65 3.27 20.33
CA ALA A 202 -6.76 3.10 19.40
C ALA A 202 -7.59 1.86 19.79
N PRO A 203 -8.59 2.00 20.69
CA PRO A 203 -9.40 0.88 21.18
C PRO A 203 -10.14 0.11 20.09
N ASP A 204 -10.56 0.82 19.03
CA ASP A 204 -11.34 0.28 17.91
C ASP A 204 -10.46 -0.23 16.76
N PHE A 205 -9.15 -0.38 16.97
CA PHE A 205 -8.24 -0.82 15.91
C PHE A 205 -8.38 -2.33 15.66
N GLU A 206 -8.87 -2.70 14.47
CA GLU A 206 -9.01 -4.10 14.03
C GLU A 206 -9.77 -4.95 15.07
N ASP A 207 -9.27 -6.14 15.40
CA ASP A 207 -9.82 -7.08 16.39
C ASP A 207 -9.10 -6.99 17.76
N VAL A 208 -8.40 -5.89 18.05
CA VAL A 208 -7.50 -5.78 19.23
C VAL A 208 -8.26 -5.96 20.55
N ALA A 209 -9.46 -5.38 20.69
CA ALA A 209 -10.29 -5.55 21.89
C ALA A 209 -10.66 -7.03 22.11
N GLU A 210 -11.12 -7.71 21.06
CA GLU A 210 -11.47 -9.13 21.10
C GLU A 210 -10.28 -10.00 21.49
N ARG A 211 -9.09 -9.72 20.94
CA ARG A 211 -7.84 -10.43 21.28
C ARG A 211 -7.40 -10.24 22.73
N LEU A 212 -7.78 -9.12 23.34
CA LEU A 212 -7.53 -8.85 24.75
C LEU A 212 -8.60 -9.42 25.68
N GLY A 213 -9.76 -9.82 25.13
CA GLY A 213 -10.93 -10.29 25.85
C GLY A 213 -11.74 -9.17 26.50
N LEU A 214 -11.80 -8.00 25.84
CA LEU A 214 -12.52 -6.79 26.28
C LEU A 214 -13.81 -6.57 25.50
#